data_AF-A0A6G3SDE6-F1
#
_entry.id   AF-A0A6G3SDE6-F1
#
_cell.length_a   1.000
_cell.length_b   1.000
_cell.length_c   1.000
_cell.angle_alpha   90.00
_cell.angle_beta   90.00
_cell.angle_gamma   90.00
#
_symmetry.space_group_name_H-M   'P 1'
#
loop_
_entity.id
_entity.type
_entity.pdbx_description
1 polymer ?
#
loop_
_entity_poly.entity_id
_entity_poly.type
_entity_poly.pdbx_seq_one_letter_code
_entity_poly.pdbx_strand_id
1 'polypeptide(L)'
;ERMRALVRALEERALLDPRPGRTADEAATEAARPLPQHAERLHAAAREFDDVTYGGRTATPDTYQRLTALDSEVDRTTPSLTAAPGAPR
;
A
#
# COMPACT_ATOMS: atom_id res chain seq x y z
N GLU A 1 10.46 0.01 7.95
CA GLU A 1 9.62 -1.13 8.41
C GLU A 1 8.12 -0.92 8.17
N ARG A 2 7.57 0.29 8.39
CA ARG A 2 6.12 0.56 8.21
C ARG A 2 5.56 0.26 6.82
N MET A 3 6.28 0.59 5.74
CA MET A 3 5.83 0.26 4.39
C MET A 3 5.70 -1.25 4.16
N ARG A 4 6.62 -2.05 4.71
CA ARG A 4 6.51 -3.51 4.66
C ARG A 4 5.30 -4.01 5.45
N ALA A 5 4.97 -3.38 6.58
CA ALA A 5 3.77 -3.73 7.35
C ALA A 5 2.49 -3.43 6.55
N LEU A 6 2.40 -2.27 5.88
CA LEU A 6 1.27 -1.92 5.02
C LEU A 6 1.10 -2.91 3.86
N VAL A 7 2.20 -3.23 3.15
CA VAL A 7 2.19 -4.23 2.07
C VAL A 7 1.72 -5.58 2.59
N ARG A 8 2.23 -6.01 3.75
CA ARG A 8 1.81 -7.27 4.38
C ARG A 8 0.33 -7.27 4.75
N ALA A 9 -0.19 -6.18 5.31
CA ALA A 9 -1.61 -6.06 5.64
C ALA A 9 -2.50 -6.13 4.38
N LEU A 10 -2.06 -5.55 3.27
CA LEU A 10 -2.73 -5.66 1.97
C LEU A 10 -2.71 -7.10 1.43
N GLU A 11 -1.59 -7.80 1.57
CA GLU A 11 -1.46 -9.22 1.19
C GLU A 11 -2.33 -10.14 2.06
N GLU A 12 -2.35 -9.93 3.38
CA GLU A 12 -3.17 -10.68 4.33
C GLU A 12 -4.67 -10.51 4.06
N ARG A 13 -5.07 -9.37 3.51
CA ARG A 13 -6.45 -9.08 3.07
C ARG A 13 -6.76 -9.52 1.65
N ALA A 14 -5.83 -10.21 0.97
CA ALA A 14 -5.93 -10.61 -0.43
C ALA A 14 -6.20 -9.44 -1.41
N LEU A 15 -5.73 -8.23 -1.05
CA LEU A 15 -5.79 -7.03 -1.89
C LEU A 15 -4.53 -6.88 -2.76
N LEU A 16 -3.51 -7.68 -2.46
CA LEU A 16 -2.24 -7.71 -3.16
C LEU A 16 -1.73 -9.16 -3.21
N ASP A 17 -1.33 -9.64 -4.37
CA ASP A 17 -0.76 -10.99 -4.48
C ASP A 17 0.67 -11.02 -3.90
N PRO A 18 1.06 -11.95 -3.02
CA PRO A 18 2.41 -11.97 -2.48
C PRO A 18 3.43 -12.29 -3.58
N ARG A 19 4.37 -11.36 -3.84
CA ARG A 19 5.47 -11.60 -4.78
C ARG A 19 6.80 -11.01 -4.29
N PRO A 20 7.91 -11.77 -4.41
CA PRO A 20 9.22 -11.25 -4.04
C PRO A 20 9.65 -10.13 -5.01
N GLY A 21 10.34 -9.13 -4.47
CA GLY A 21 10.93 -8.05 -5.27
C GLY A 21 9.95 -6.95 -5.73
N ARG A 22 8.69 -6.96 -5.27
CA ARG A 22 7.74 -5.87 -5.56
C ARG A 22 8.23 -4.53 -5.00
N THR A 23 8.14 -3.47 -5.80
CA THR A 23 8.43 -2.09 -5.36
C THR A 23 7.26 -1.45 -4.62
N ALA A 24 7.52 -0.36 -3.91
CA ALA A 24 6.50 0.41 -3.21
C ALA A 24 5.43 0.97 -4.18
N ASP A 25 5.86 1.53 -5.31
CA ASP A 25 4.97 2.03 -6.36
C ASP A 25 4.08 0.93 -6.97
N GLU A 26 4.64 -0.25 -7.21
CA GLU A 26 3.89 -1.40 -7.72
C GLU A 26 2.82 -1.84 -6.71
N ALA A 27 3.16 -1.88 -5.41
CA ALA A 27 2.21 -2.22 -4.36
C ALA A 27 1.07 -1.19 -4.28
N ALA A 28 1.40 0.10 -4.35
CA ALA A 28 0.40 1.17 -4.36
C ALA A 28 -0.53 1.08 -5.58
N THR A 29 0.03 0.84 -6.76
CA THR A 29 -0.74 0.74 -8.01
C THR A 29 -1.70 -0.44 -8.01
N GLU A 30 -1.26 -1.59 -7.51
CA GLU A 30 -2.08 -2.79 -7.45
C GLU A 30 -3.16 -2.66 -6.36
N ALA A 31 -2.82 -2.16 -5.17
CA ALA A 31 -3.76 -1.94 -4.08
C ALA A 31 -4.79 -0.83 -4.36
N ALA A 32 -4.45 0.14 -5.21
CA ALA A 32 -5.37 1.18 -5.66
C ALA A 32 -6.57 0.63 -6.44
N ARG A 33 -6.44 -0.54 -7.08
CA ARG A 33 -7.54 -1.16 -7.87
C ARG A 33 -8.72 -1.57 -6.99
N PRO A 34 -8.56 -2.37 -5.92
CA PRO A 34 -9.65 -2.66 -4.99
C PRO A 34 -9.97 -1.51 -4.03
N LEU A 35 -9.09 -0.51 -3.89
CA LEU A 35 -9.26 0.62 -2.97
C LEU A 35 -9.16 1.98 -3.71
N PRO A 36 -10.05 2.29 -4.66
CA PRO A 36 -9.94 3.50 -5.46
C PRO A 36 -10.03 4.79 -4.62
N GLN A 37 -10.73 4.74 -3.48
CA GLN A 37 -10.83 5.86 -2.54
C GLN A 37 -9.49 6.18 -1.84
N HIS A 38 -8.58 5.20 -1.78
CA HIS A 38 -7.26 5.33 -1.14
C HIS A 38 -6.11 5.39 -2.14
N ALA A 39 -6.39 5.35 -3.45
CA ALA A 39 -5.39 5.30 -4.51
C ALA A 39 -4.33 6.41 -4.39
N GLU A 40 -4.78 7.66 -4.30
CA GLU A 40 -3.88 8.83 -4.13
C GLU A 40 -3.01 8.72 -2.87
N ARG A 41 -3.57 8.23 -1.76
CA ARG A 41 -2.84 8.09 -0.49
C ARG A 41 -1.84 6.94 -0.54
N LEU A 42 -2.18 5.84 -1.21
CA LEU A 42 -1.28 4.71 -1.45
C LEU A 42 -0.08 5.16 -2.32
N HIS A 43 -0.33 5.91 -3.39
CA HIS A 43 0.74 6.46 -4.23
C HIS A 43 1.60 7.50 -3.50
N ALA A 44 1.00 8.33 -2.66
CA ALA A 44 1.76 9.26 -1.81
C ALA A 44 2.67 8.50 -0.83
N ALA A 45 2.15 7.43 -0.20
CA ALA A 45 2.92 6.58 0.71
C ALA A 45 4.10 5.89 0.00
N ALA A 46 3.90 5.41 -1.24
CA ALA A 46 4.97 4.86 -2.07
C ALA A 46 6.07 5.88 -2.34
N ARG A 47 5.70 7.06 -2.82
CA ARG A 47 6.69 8.13 -3.08
C ARG A 47 7.41 8.59 -1.83
N GLU A 48 6.71 8.74 -0.71
CA GLU A 48 7.35 9.08 0.56
C GLU A 48 8.38 8.02 0.99
N PHE A 49 8.04 6.74 0.81
CA PHE A 49 8.97 5.65 1.08
C PHE A 49 10.19 5.68 0.17
N ASP A 50 10.00 5.89 -1.14
CA ASP A 50 11.10 5.91 -2.10
C ASP A 50 12.00 7.12 -1.90
N ASP A 51 11.44 8.28 -1.58
CA ASP A 51 12.23 9.46 -1.29
C ASP A 51 13.04 9.31 0.02
N VAL A 52 12.56 8.54 1.00
CA VAL A 52 13.33 8.22 2.22
C VAL A 52 14.40 7.17 1.93
N THR A 53 14.05 6.12 1.18
CA THR A 53 14.90 4.96 0.94
C THR A 53 16.00 5.24 -0.09
N TYR A 54 15.63 5.93 -1.17
CA TYR A 54 16.48 6.23 -2.32
C TYR A 54 16.79 7.72 -2.46
N GLY A 55 15.86 8.59 -2.08
CA GLY A 55 16.02 10.05 -2.18
C GLY A 55 16.82 10.70 -1.05
N GLY A 56 17.27 9.94 -0.06
CA GLY A 56 18.08 10.42 1.05
C GLY A 56 17.34 11.34 2.04
N ARG A 57 16.00 11.40 1.98
CA ARG A 57 15.20 12.18 2.93
C ARG A 57 15.10 11.45 4.28
N THR A 58 15.09 12.21 5.37
CA THR A 58 14.82 11.64 6.69
C THR A 58 13.32 11.40 6.87
N ALA A 59 12.93 10.20 7.26
CA ALA A 59 11.54 9.91 7.65
C ALA A 59 11.16 10.82 8.82
N THR A 60 10.08 11.59 8.66
CA THR A 60 9.57 12.47 9.72
C THR A 60 8.49 11.75 10.53
N PRO A 61 8.22 12.20 11.77
CA PRO A 61 7.08 11.69 12.56
C PRO A 61 5.74 11.83 11.82
N ASP A 62 5.62 12.85 11.00
CA ASP A 62 4.46 13.16 10.17
C ASP A 62 4.27 12.14 9.02
N THR A 63 5.34 11.73 8.34
CA THR A 63 5.33 10.58 7.42
C THR A 63 4.89 9.29 8.11
N TYR A 64 5.38 9.06 9.33
CA TYR A 64 5.01 7.88 10.11
C TYR A 64 3.52 7.87 10.50
N GLN A 65 2.99 9.02 10.93
CA GLN A 65 1.57 9.17 11.24
C GLN A 65 0.67 8.95 10.02
N ARG A 66 1.06 9.49 8.85
CA ARG A 66 0.32 9.25 7.59
C ARG A 66 0.25 7.78 7.22
N LEU A 67 1.38 7.08 7.26
CA LEU A 67 1.42 5.63 6.97
C LEU A 67 0.55 4.83 7.94
N THR A 68 0.59 5.17 9.24
CA THR A 68 -0.20 4.48 10.27
C THR A 68 -1.70 4.75 10.13
N ALA A 69 -2.07 5.98 9.79
CA ALA A 69 -3.46 6.34 9.51
C ALA A 69 -3.97 5.62 8.26
N LEU A 70 -3.17 5.58 7.18
CA LEU A 70 -3.51 4.87 5.95
C LEU A 70 -3.72 3.37 6.21
N ASP A 71 -2.81 2.73 6.96
CA ASP A 71 -2.93 1.33 7.36
C ASP A 71 -4.26 1.06 8.11
N SER A 72 -4.59 1.91 9.08
CA SER A 72 -5.86 1.80 9.84
C SER A 72 -7.11 2.04 8.99
N GLU A 73 -7.04 2.94 8.02
CA GLU A 73 -8.17 3.24 7.13
C GLU A 73 -8.38 2.14 6.08
N VAL A 74 -7.29 1.64 5.50
CA VAL A 74 -7.30 0.47 4.62
C VAL A 74 -7.91 -0.71 5.37
N ASP A 75 -7.55 -0.90 6.64
CA ASP A 75 -8.09 -1.98 7.46
C ASP A 75 -9.62 -1.87 7.66
N ARG A 76 -10.14 -0.66 7.83
CA ARG A 76 -11.59 -0.43 8.03
C ARG A 76 -12.38 -0.33 6.73
N THR A 77 -11.72 -0.19 5.59
CA THR A 77 -12.39 0.03 4.31
C THR A 77 -12.85 -1.28 3.71
N THR A 78 -14.09 -1.33 3.23
CA THR A 78 -14.58 -2.46 2.45
C THR A 78 -14.05 -2.33 1.01
N PRO A 79 -13.23 -3.27 0.52
CA PRO A 79 -12.65 -3.20 -0.80
C PRO A 79 -13.71 -3.38 -1.89
N SER A 80 -13.58 -2.62 -2.97
CA SER A 80 -14.41 -2.74 -4.16
C SER A 80 -13.88 -3.86 -5.05
N LEU A 81 -14.34 -5.09 -4.80
CA LEU A 81 -13.88 -6.30 -5.50
C LEU A 81 -14.58 -6.52 -6.87
N THR A 82 -15.19 -5.49 -7.46
CA THR A 82 -15.95 -5.60 -8.72
C THR A 82 -15.08 -6.02 -9.93
N ALA A 83 -13.75 -6.03 -9.82
CA ALA A 83 -12.88 -6.60 -10.84
C ALA A 83 -11.83 -7.54 -10.23
N ALA A 84 -12.23 -8.75 -9.88
CA ALA A 84 -11.30 -9.86 -9.73
C ALA A 84 -11.34 -10.72 -11.00
N PRO A 85 -10.34 -10.65 -11.91
CA PRO A 85 -10.09 -11.75 -12.83
C PRO A 85 -9.23 -12.81 -12.12
N GLY A 86 -9.90 -13.90 -11.72
CA GLY A 86 -9.36 -15.26 -11.81
C GLY A 86 -8.28 -15.69 -10.80
N ALA A 87 -8.72 -16.38 -9.74
CA ALA A 87 -7.90 -17.42 -9.13
C ALA A 87 -7.99 -18.69 -10.00
N PRO A 88 -6.89 -19.27 -10.52
CA PRO A 88 -6.92 -20.62 -11.05
C PRO A 88 -6.89 -21.66 -9.93
N ARG A 89 -7.67 -22.72 -10.14
CA ARG A 89 -7.79 -23.95 -9.33
C ARG A 89 -6.54 -24.81 -9.42
#